data_AF-A0A7L2Z8R5-F1
#
_entry.id   AF-A0A7L2Z8R5-F1
#
_cell.length_a   1.000
_cell.length_b   1.000
_cell.length_c   1.000
_cell.angle_alpha   90.00
_cell.angle_beta   90.00
_cell.angle_gamma   90.00
#
_symmetry.space_group_name_H-M   'P 1'
#
loop_
_entity.id
_entity.type
_entity.pdbx_description
1 polymer ?
#
loop_
_entity_poly.entity_id
_entity_poly.type
_entity_poly.pdbx_seq_one_letter_code
_entity_poly.pdbx_strand_id
1 'polypeptide(L)'
;IQRGLVIYICFFKGADEDLVPKIVYCSYTLTLILFLLAFNTLLNVKLSENESGEYVSVLELPGDVLIIPQATLGGKPKGKKMQYHANIEKEKGLELYSQLVALCEEELAASAKCVEAGVRVKSGTYGNRQVLKLDTNGPYTHLIEF
;
A
#
# COMPACT_ATOMS: atom_id res chain seq x y z
N ILE A 1 5.74 8.62 11.38
CA ILE A 1 6.63 9.06 10.29
C ILE A 1 6.65 10.58 10.27
N GLN A 2 7.55 11.20 9.51
CA GLN A 2 7.46 12.64 9.18
C GLN A 2 6.48 12.83 8.01
N ARG A 3 6.65 13.92 7.22
CA ARG A 3 5.86 14.19 6.02
C ARG A 3 5.95 13.02 5.03
N GLY A 4 4.80 12.61 4.50
CA GLY A 4 4.75 11.58 3.48
C GLY A 4 3.38 10.94 3.34
N LEU A 5 3.36 9.66 2.95
CA LEU A 5 2.15 8.94 2.55
C LEU A 5 1.77 7.88 3.59
N VAL A 6 0.48 7.79 3.92
CA VAL A 6 -0.08 6.71 4.74
C VAL A 6 -0.94 5.81 3.84
N ILE A 7 -0.57 4.54 3.75
CA ILE A 7 -1.27 3.54 2.94
C ILE A 7 -2.02 2.60 3.89
N TYR A 8 -3.35 2.60 3.82
CA TYR A 8 -4.18 1.57 4.45
C TYR A 8 -4.47 0.49 3.43
N ILE A 9 -4.18 -0.78 3.76
CA ILE A 9 -4.37 -1.87 2.81
C ILE A 9 -5.26 -2.99 3.31
N CYS A 10 -6.08 -3.51 2.40
CA CYS A 10 -6.89 -4.72 2.58
C CYS A 10 -6.71 -5.62 1.36
N PHE A 11 -6.60 -6.92 1.61
CA PHE A 11 -6.54 -7.95 0.58
C PHE A 11 -7.83 -8.75 0.57
N PHE A 12 -8.38 -8.99 -0.62
CA PHE A 12 -9.53 -9.85 -0.83
C PHE A 12 -9.09 -11.27 -1.21
N LYS A 13 -10.00 -12.23 -1.07
CA LYS A 13 -9.83 -13.59 -1.59
C LYS A 13 -9.61 -13.50 -3.08
N GLY A 14 -8.73 -14.36 -3.59
CA GLY A 14 -8.33 -14.32 -4.99
C GLY A 14 -7.39 -13.17 -5.33
N ALA A 15 -6.86 -12.39 -4.38
CA ALA A 15 -5.87 -11.36 -4.70
C ALA A 15 -4.61 -11.92 -5.39
N ASP A 16 -4.32 -13.21 -5.27
CA ASP A 16 -3.28 -13.89 -6.04
C ASP A 16 -3.72 -14.31 -7.46
N GLU A 17 -5.03 -14.45 -7.69
CA GLU A 17 -5.65 -14.90 -8.94
C GLU A 17 -6.19 -13.73 -9.80
N ASP A 18 -6.70 -12.66 -9.19
CA ASP A 18 -7.32 -11.50 -9.85
C ASP A 18 -6.31 -10.42 -10.27
N LEU A 19 -5.10 -10.44 -9.69
CA LEU A 19 -3.99 -9.65 -10.24
C LEU A 19 -3.49 -10.19 -11.60
N VAL A 20 -3.97 -11.35 -12.06
CA VAL A 20 -3.42 -12.11 -13.20
C VAL A 20 -3.83 -11.64 -14.62
N PRO A 21 -4.89 -10.87 -14.93
CA PRO A 21 -5.29 -10.71 -16.32
C PRO A 21 -4.58 -9.55 -17.02
N LYS A 22 -3.30 -9.76 -17.37
CA LYS A 22 -2.76 -9.52 -18.72
C LYS A 22 -1.36 -10.14 -18.86
N ILE A 23 -1.32 -11.19 -19.69
CA ILE A 23 -0.17 -11.94 -20.23
C ILE A 23 0.13 -13.25 -19.46
N VAL A 24 -0.14 -14.34 -20.18
CA VAL A 24 0.01 -15.73 -19.79
C VAL A 24 1.49 -16.16 -19.85
N TYR A 25 1.83 -17.14 -19.00
CA TYR A 25 3.01 -18.02 -18.94
C TYR A 25 4.21 -17.55 -18.10
N CYS A 26 4.26 -18.03 -16.85
CA CYS A 26 5.42 -18.69 -16.19
C CYS A 26 5.16 -18.87 -14.69
N SER A 27 5.41 -20.09 -14.19
CA SER A 27 5.33 -20.50 -12.78
C SER A 27 6.08 -19.55 -11.82
N TYR A 28 5.45 -19.21 -10.69
CA TYR A 28 5.96 -18.50 -9.49
C TYR A 28 6.62 -17.11 -9.67
N THR A 29 6.97 -16.69 -10.88
CA THR A 29 7.64 -15.41 -11.17
C THR A 29 6.63 -14.29 -11.53
N LEU A 30 5.40 -14.65 -11.91
CA LEU A 30 4.36 -13.72 -12.40
C LEU A 30 3.55 -13.02 -11.29
N THR A 31 3.35 -13.67 -10.13
CA THR A 31 2.66 -13.07 -8.98
C THR A 31 3.42 -11.84 -8.48
N LEU A 32 4.76 -11.86 -8.57
CA LEU A 32 5.61 -10.73 -8.19
C LEU A 32 5.46 -9.55 -9.16
N ILE A 33 5.37 -9.79 -10.48
CA ILE A 33 5.34 -8.73 -11.51
C ILE A 33 4.07 -7.89 -11.46
N LEU A 34 2.92 -8.51 -11.21
CA LEU A 34 1.63 -7.79 -11.19
C LEU A 34 1.43 -7.05 -9.87
N PHE A 35 1.89 -7.65 -8.77
CA PHE A 35 1.98 -6.98 -7.48
C PHE A 35 2.90 -5.74 -7.60
N LEU A 36 4.09 -5.89 -8.20
CA LEU A 36 4.99 -4.78 -8.51
C LEU A 36 4.31 -3.65 -9.31
N LEU A 37 3.47 -3.95 -10.32
CA LEU A 37 2.77 -2.92 -11.11
C LEU A 37 1.71 -2.15 -10.31
N ALA A 38 0.92 -2.83 -9.48
CA ALA A 38 -0.04 -2.17 -8.60
C ALA A 38 0.66 -1.26 -7.58
N PHE A 39 1.79 -1.69 -7.02
CA PHE A 39 2.55 -0.90 -6.04
C PHE A 39 3.38 0.22 -6.65
N ASN A 40 3.95 0.01 -7.84
CA ASN A 40 4.56 1.08 -8.61
C ASN A 40 3.54 2.20 -8.86
N THR A 41 2.28 1.85 -9.12
CA THR A 41 1.19 2.82 -9.22
C THR A 41 0.98 3.59 -7.91
N LEU A 42 1.00 2.95 -6.74
CA LEU A 42 0.81 3.61 -5.44
C LEU A 42 1.94 4.58 -5.06
N LEU A 43 3.20 4.27 -5.43
CA LEU A 43 4.33 5.15 -5.13
C LEU A 43 4.54 6.23 -6.19
N ASN A 44 4.07 6.01 -7.43
CA ASN A 44 4.19 6.97 -8.53
C ASN A 44 2.94 7.84 -8.76
N VAL A 45 1.80 7.52 -8.13
CA VAL A 45 0.61 8.37 -8.22
C VAL A 45 0.90 9.75 -7.63
N LYS A 46 0.50 10.79 -8.36
CA LYS A 46 0.76 12.18 -8.01
C LYS A 46 -0.28 12.71 -7.02
N LEU A 47 -0.12 12.34 -5.75
CA LEU A 47 -1.03 12.73 -4.66
C LEU A 47 -0.37 13.61 -3.60
N SER A 48 0.94 13.87 -3.71
CA SER A 48 1.67 14.64 -2.73
C SER A 48 1.90 16.06 -3.24
N GLU A 49 1.38 17.06 -2.55
CA GLU A 49 1.60 18.47 -2.91
C GLU A 49 3.04 18.89 -2.56
N ASN A 50 3.76 19.51 -3.50
CA ASN A 50 5.09 20.07 -3.28
C ASN A 50 5.04 21.53 -2.79
N GLU A 51 6.19 22.19 -2.61
CA GLU A 51 6.24 23.59 -2.12
C GLU A 51 5.63 24.62 -3.09
N SER A 52 5.51 24.27 -4.36
CA SER A 52 4.91 25.10 -5.41
C SER A 52 3.39 24.87 -5.55
N GLY A 53 2.82 23.95 -4.78
CA GLY A 53 1.41 23.57 -4.86
C GLY A 53 1.09 22.55 -5.97
N GLU A 54 2.11 22.01 -6.64
CA GLU A 54 1.92 20.98 -7.66
C GLU A 54 1.86 19.59 -7.04
N TYR A 55 1.02 18.72 -7.61
CA TYR A 55 0.95 17.33 -7.19
C TYR A 55 2.03 16.49 -7.87
N VAL A 56 2.84 15.83 -7.05
CA VAL A 56 3.93 14.93 -7.42
C VAL A 56 3.78 13.59 -6.70
N SER A 57 4.56 12.59 -7.12
CA SER A 57 4.57 11.30 -6.43
C SER A 57 5.28 11.38 -5.07
N VAL A 58 5.07 10.39 -4.20
CA VAL A 58 5.78 10.36 -2.90
C VAL A 58 7.30 10.18 -3.09
N LEU A 59 7.71 9.53 -4.18
CA LEU A 59 9.12 9.36 -4.56
C LEU A 59 9.73 10.66 -5.12
N GLU A 60 8.94 11.41 -5.90
CA GLU A 60 9.32 12.73 -6.40
C GLU A 60 9.37 13.76 -5.26
N LEU A 61 8.52 13.64 -4.23
CA LEU A 61 8.49 14.53 -3.05
C LEU A 61 9.63 14.28 -2.03
N PRO A 62 10.45 13.25 -2.20
CA PRO A 62 10.78 12.24 -1.16
C PRO A 62 10.04 12.38 0.17
N GLY A 63 8.96 11.60 0.36
CA GLY A 63 8.25 11.47 1.64
C GLY A 63 8.44 10.12 2.33
N ASP A 64 8.29 10.08 3.65
CA ASP A 64 8.19 8.81 4.39
C ASP A 64 6.94 8.02 3.93
N VAL A 65 6.98 6.70 4.02
CA VAL A 65 5.80 5.85 3.74
C VAL A 65 5.41 5.08 5.00
N LEU A 66 4.14 5.13 5.40
CA LEU A 66 3.59 4.34 6.50
C LEU A 66 2.51 3.39 5.98
N ILE A 67 2.76 2.09 6.10
CA ILE A 67 1.87 1.04 5.59
C ILE A 67 1.13 0.40 6.76
N ILE A 68 -0.20 0.47 6.75
CA ILE A 68 -1.06 0.01 7.84
C ILE A 68 -1.96 -1.13 7.33
N PRO A 69 -1.88 -2.33 7.92
CA PRO A 69 -2.80 -3.41 7.59
C PRO A 69 -4.20 -3.04 8.11
N GLN A 70 -5.16 -2.90 7.20
CA GLN A 70 -6.52 -2.43 7.48
C GLN A 70 -7.56 -3.31 6.78
N ALA A 71 -7.67 -4.56 7.24
CA ALA A 71 -8.64 -5.53 6.72
C ALA A 71 -10.10 -5.05 6.80
N THR A 72 -10.40 -4.05 7.63
CA THR A 72 -11.75 -3.51 7.78
C THR A 72 -12.26 -2.77 6.54
N LEU A 73 -11.38 -2.34 5.62
CA LEU A 73 -11.76 -1.73 4.34
C LEU A 73 -12.62 -2.67 3.48
N GLY A 74 -12.41 -3.98 3.58
CA GLY A 74 -13.20 -4.99 2.85
C GLY A 74 -14.58 -5.28 3.43
N GLY A 75 -14.96 -4.57 4.50
CA GLY A 75 -16.23 -4.77 5.18
C GLY A 75 -17.42 -4.31 4.33
N LYS A 76 -18.43 -5.17 4.21
CA LYS A 76 -19.72 -4.83 3.60
C LYS A 76 -20.83 -4.81 4.66
N PRO A 77 -21.82 -3.91 4.57
CA PRO A 77 -22.94 -3.88 5.50
C PRO A 77 -23.83 -5.14 5.35
N LYS A 78 -24.28 -5.68 6.47
CA LYS A 78 -25.27 -6.77 6.59
C LYS A 78 -26.18 -6.50 7.78
N GLY A 79 -27.33 -5.89 7.51
CA GLY A 79 -28.21 -5.37 8.55
C GLY A 79 -27.50 -4.29 9.38
N LYS A 80 -27.43 -4.49 10.70
CA LYS A 80 -26.73 -3.58 11.64
C LYS A 80 -25.28 -3.96 11.92
N LYS A 81 -24.69 -4.86 11.13
CA LYS A 81 -23.31 -5.38 11.30
C LYS A 81 -22.50 -5.25 10.01
N MET A 82 -21.18 -5.35 10.12
CA MET A 82 -20.28 -5.49 8.97
C MET A 82 -19.92 -6.97 8.78
N GLN A 83 -19.78 -7.41 7.53
CA GLN A 83 -19.30 -8.74 7.15
C GLN A 83 -18.04 -8.63 6.28
N TYR A 84 -17.14 -9.60 6.44
CA TYR A 84 -15.80 -9.61 5.82
C TYR A 84 -15.56 -10.88 5.00
N HIS A 85 -16.62 -11.49 4.44
CA HIS A 85 -16.52 -12.78 3.75
C HIS A 85 -15.61 -12.75 2.52
N ALA A 86 -15.38 -11.57 1.94
CA ALA A 86 -14.51 -11.36 0.80
C ALA A 86 -13.04 -11.20 1.20
N ASN A 87 -12.71 -10.96 2.47
CA ASN A 87 -11.33 -10.78 2.90
C ASN A 87 -10.55 -12.09 2.76
N ILE A 88 -9.27 -11.97 2.39
CA ILE A 88 -8.33 -13.08 2.29
C ILE A 88 -8.15 -13.81 3.65
N GLU A 89 -7.69 -15.06 3.63
CA GLU A 89 -7.30 -15.78 4.85
C GLU A 89 -6.13 -15.08 5.56
N LYS A 90 -6.07 -15.20 6.89
CA LYS A 90 -5.12 -14.46 7.74
C LYS A 90 -3.66 -14.73 7.37
N GLU A 91 -3.30 -15.99 7.17
CA GLU A 91 -1.93 -16.42 6.90
C GLU A 91 -1.46 -15.91 5.53
N LYS A 92 -2.32 -16.05 4.51
CA LYS A 92 -2.06 -15.56 3.16
C LYS A 92 -2.00 -14.03 3.10
N GLY A 93 -2.88 -13.36 3.86
CA GLY A 93 -2.86 -11.91 4.01
C GLY A 93 -1.59 -11.39 4.70
N LEU A 94 -1.04 -12.13 5.67
CA LEU A 94 0.24 -11.80 6.29
C LEU A 94 1.39 -11.94 5.29
N GLU A 95 1.39 -13.00 4.48
CA GLU A 95 2.41 -13.21 3.45
C GLU A 95 2.41 -12.06 2.43
N LEU A 96 1.24 -11.74 1.85
CA LEU A 96 1.10 -10.62 0.91
C LEU A 96 1.48 -9.28 1.56
N TYR A 97 1.09 -9.04 2.80
CA TYR A 97 1.47 -7.83 3.53
C TYR A 97 2.99 -7.73 3.72
N SER A 98 3.65 -8.84 4.06
CA SER A 98 5.10 -8.86 4.29
C SER A 98 5.87 -8.62 2.98
N GLN A 99 5.44 -9.27 1.90
CA GLN A 99 6.01 -9.07 0.56
C GLN A 99 5.84 -7.60 0.11
N LEU A 100 4.68 -7.01 0.38
CA LEU A 100 4.43 -5.60 0.11
C LEU A 100 5.38 -4.65 0.80
N VAL A 101 5.54 -4.81 2.10
CA VAL A 101 6.42 -3.94 2.88
C VAL A 101 7.84 -4.02 2.33
N ALA A 102 8.34 -5.22 2.04
CA ALA A 102 9.66 -5.43 1.45
C ALA A 102 9.81 -4.74 0.09
N LEU A 103 8.81 -4.88 -0.80
CA LEU A 103 8.82 -4.22 -2.10
C LEU A 103 8.80 -2.69 -1.99
N CYS A 104 8.04 -2.12 -1.05
CA CYS A 104 8.08 -0.68 -0.82
C CYS A 104 9.45 -0.22 -0.31
N GLU A 105 10.12 -1.02 0.52
CA GLU A 105 11.47 -0.72 0.99
C GLU A 105 12.49 -0.74 -0.16
N GLU A 106 12.39 -1.74 -1.06
CA GLU A 106 13.24 -1.87 -2.24
C GLU A 106 13.05 -0.71 -3.23
N GLU A 107 11.80 -0.34 -3.55
CA GLU A 107 11.49 0.78 -4.45
C GLU A 107 11.96 2.13 -3.89
N LEU A 108 11.82 2.34 -2.58
CA LEU A 108 12.32 3.55 -1.93
C LEU A 108 13.85 3.61 -1.97
N ALA A 109 14.53 2.48 -1.77
CA ALA A 109 15.97 2.35 -1.84
C ALA A 109 16.54 2.49 -3.26
N ALA A 110 15.75 2.17 -4.29
CA ALA A 110 16.11 2.37 -5.69
C ALA A 110 16.08 3.85 -6.12
N SER A 111 15.34 4.70 -5.40
CA SER A 111 15.27 6.14 -5.67
C SER A 111 16.40 6.91 -5.00
N ALA A 112 17.38 7.37 -5.80
CA ALA A 112 18.51 8.17 -5.31
C ALA A 112 18.05 9.39 -4.47
N LYS A 113 16.99 10.06 -4.92
CA LYS A 113 16.40 11.22 -4.22
C LYS A 113 15.84 10.85 -2.84
N CYS A 114 15.21 9.68 -2.72
CA CYS A 114 14.70 9.18 -1.44
C CYS A 114 15.83 8.75 -0.50
N VAL A 115 16.86 8.09 -1.04
CA VAL A 115 18.05 7.70 -0.27
C VAL A 115 18.78 8.94 0.27
N GLU A 116 19.01 9.95 -0.56
CA GLU A 116 19.64 11.22 -0.15
C GLU A 116 18.82 11.96 0.90
N ALA A 117 17.49 11.96 0.78
CA ALA A 117 16.59 12.57 1.76
C ALA A 117 16.45 11.78 3.06
N GLY A 118 16.93 10.53 3.12
CA GLY A 118 16.86 9.68 4.30
C GLY A 118 15.43 9.29 4.71
N VAL A 119 14.49 9.30 3.76
CA VAL A 119 13.10 8.87 4.01
C VAL A 119 13.03 7.36 4.20
N ARG A 120 12.00 6.90 4.91
CA ARG A 120 11.86 5.50 5.32
C ARG A 120 10.46 4.97 5.12
N VAL A 121 10.39 3.66 4.86
CA VAL A 121 9.16 2.89 5.02
C VAL A 121 9.02 2.48 6.49
N LYS A 122 7.82 2.64 7.04
CA LYS A 122 7.41 2.06 8.31
C LYS A 122 6.15 1.24 8.09
N SER A 123 6.00 0.17 8.85
CA SER A 123 4.88 -0.75 8.74
C SER A 123 4.25 -1.02 10.11
N GLY A 124 2.93 -1.16 10.12
CA GLY A 124 2.19 -1.66 11.28
C GLY A 124 2.38 -3.17 11.42
N THR A 125 2.44 -3.68 12.66
CA THR A 125 2.51 -5.14 12.87
C THR A 125 1.19 -5.78 12.47
N TYR A 126 1.22 -6.68 11.49
CA TYR A 126 0.03 -7.38 11.01
C TYR A 126 -0.64 -8.18 12.13
N GLY A 127 -1.97 -8.11 12.20
CA GLY A 127 -2.77 -8.76 13.24
C GLY A 127 -2.86 -7.99 14.57
N ASN A 128 -2.04 -6.96 14.80
CA ASN A 128 -2.15 -6.13 15.99
C ASN A 128 -3.21 -5.02 15.83
N ARG A 129 -3.59 -4.42 16.96
CA ARG A 129 -4.36 -3.17 16.96
C ARG A 129 -3.47 -2.04 16.46
N GLN A 130 -3.91 -1.37 15.39
CA GLN A 130 -3.19 -0.24 14.79
C GLN A 130 -3.54 1.06 15.54
N VAL A 131 -2.93 1.28 16.71
CA VAL A 131 -3.08 2.53 17.45
C VAL A 131 -2.31 3.63 16.72
N LEU A 132 -3.02 4.64 16.22
CA LEU A 132 -2.48 5.63 15.30
C LEU A 132 -2.83 7.05 15.73
N LYS A 133 -1.87 7.97 15.64
CA LYS A 133 -2.06 9.41 15.69
C LYS A 133 -1.56 10.01 14.37
N LEU A 134 -2.40 10.77 13.70
CA LEU A 134 -2.07 11.49 12.48
C LEU A 134 -2.23 12.99 12.69
N ASP A 135 -1.31 13.75 12.12
CA ASP A 135 -1.37 15.20 12.00
C ASP A 135 -1.22 15.52 10.52
N THR A 136 -2.20 16.22 9.92
CA THR A 136 -2.28 16.40 8.47
C THR A 136 -2.64 17.84 8.12
N ASN A 137 -2.08 18.34 7.03
CA ASN A 137 -2.46 19.62 6.43
C ASN A 137 -3.54 19.41 5.35
N GLY A 138 -4.61 18.67 5.69
CA GLY A 138 -5.56 18.15 4.72
C GLY A 138 -5.15 16.74 4.24
N PRO A 139 -5.84 15.66 4.66
CA PRO A 139 -5.38 14.30 4.43
C PRO A 139 -5.44 13.82 2.97
N TYR A 140 -6.11 14.58 2.08
CA TYR A 140 -6.28 14.28 0.65
C TYR A 140 -6.50 12.79 0.36
N THR A 141 -7.48 12.20 1.06
CA THR A 141 -7.70 10.74 1.09
C THR A 141 -8.20 10.23 -0.26
N HIS A 142 -7.55 9.17 -0.77
CA HIS A 142 -7.94 8.48 -1.99
C HIS A 142 -8.18 6.98 -1.72
N LEU A 143 -9.07 6.38 -2.49
CA LEU A 143 -9.31 4.95 -2.52
C LEU A 143 -8.92 4.43 -3.90
N ILE A 144 -8.07 3.40 -3.94
CA ILE A 144 -7.65 2.72 -5.16
C ILE A 144 -7.98 1.24 -4.97
N GLU A 145 -8.72 0.67 -5.93
CA GLU A 145 -9.07 -0.74 -5.98
C GLU A 145 -8.28 -1.41 -7.10
N PHE A 146 -7.86 -2.66 -6.86
CA PHE A 146 -7.08 -3.49 -7.77
C PHE A 146 -7.81 -4.81 -8.00
#